data_AF-A0A7D6CQG7-F1
#
_entry.id   AF-A0A7D6CQG7-F1
#
_cell.length_a   1.000
_cell.length_b   1.000
_cell.length_c   1.000
_cell.angle_alpha   90.00
_cell.angle_beta   90.00
_cell.angle_gamma   90.00
#
_symmetry.space_group_name_H-M   'P 1'
#
loop_
_entity.id
_entity.type
_entity.pdbx_description
1 polymer ?
#
loop_
_entity_poly.entity_id
_entity_poly.type
_entity_poly.pdbx_seq_one_letter_code
_entity_poly.pdbx_strand_id
1 'polypeptide(L)'
;MPSADRQHPRSDLTGGQSPIHCDECRSAIRSDRQQAVSFLLLDQLTIPVLSCDDHLERFASICGLTSESTADLLNHRPAGGICCPSCRLAPYNSSRPVIPIEDGVLVPMACPEHQSEIVQRFHTGLQTQQQLSTSLRTTTNGSL
;
A
#
# COMPACT_ATOMS: atom_id res chain seq x y z
N MET A 1 56.12 -20.81 4.59
CA MET A 1 55.30 -19.62 4.87
C MET A 1 54.50 -19.29 3.60
N PRO A 2 53.26 -19.75 3.45
CA PRO A 2 52.44 -19.45 2.27
C PRO A 2 51.54 -18.24 2.53
N SER A 3 51.62 -17.23 1.66
CA SER A 3 50.73 -16.07 1.68
C SER A 3 49.36 -16.46 1.15
N ALA A 4 48.33 -16.20 1.95
CA ALA A 4 46.94 -16.43 1.64
C ALA A 4 46.51 -15.56 0.45
N ASP A 5 46.30 -16.19 -0.70
CA ASP A 5 45.48 -15.65 -1.78
C ASP A 5 44.05 -15.59 -1.26
N ARG A 6 43.69 -14.43 -0.68
CA ARG A 6 42.31 -14.12 -0.31
C ARG A 6 41.53 -13.98 -1.60
N GLN A 7 40.91 -15.08 -2.00
CA GLN A 7 39.78 -15.10 -2.92
C GLN A 7 38.77 -14.07 -2.42
N HIS A 8 38.73 -12.92 -3.08
CA HIS A 8 37.67 -11.94 -2.88
C HIS A 8 36.40 -12.63 -3.40
N PRO A 9 35.39 -12.87 -2.57
CA PRO A 9 34.09 -13.23 -3.09
C PRO A 9 33.69 -12.08 -4.00
N ARG A 10 33.61 -12.35 -5.30
CA ARG A 10 32.81 -11.55 -6.21
C ARG A 10 31.40 -11.65 -5.65
N SER A 11 31.03 -10.69 -4.80
CA SER A 11 29.64 -10.41 -4.51
C SER A 11 29.06 -9.97 -5.83
N ASP A 12 28.56 -10.95 -6.58
CA ASP A 12 27.49 -10.81 -7.53
C ASP A 12 26.51 -9.80 -6.91
N LEU A 13 26.56 -8.58 -7.44
CA LEU A 13 25.51 -7.59 -7.27
C LEU A 13 24.33 -8.15 -8.05
N THR A 14 23.70 -9.19 -7.49
CA THR A 14 22.40 -9.69 -7.91
C THR A 14 21.51 -8.49 -7.89
N GLY A 15 21.18 -8.01 -9.09
CA GLY A 15 20.50 -6.75 -9.33
C GLY A 15 19.36 -6.59 -8.33
N GLY A 16 19.38 -5.46 -7.62
CA GLY A 16 18.35 -5.06 -6.67
C GLY A 16 17.03 -4.92 -7.39
N GLN A 17 16.34 -6.04 -7.60
CA GLN A 17 14.95 -6.08 -8.00
C GLN A 17 14.22 -5.41 -6.86
N SER A 18 13.79 -4.17 -7.10
CA SER A 18 12.92 -3.48 -6.18
C SER A 18 11.74 -4.42 -5.89
N PRO A 19 11.30 -4.61 -4.64
CA PRO A 19 10.22 -5.54 -4.29
C PRO A 19 8.85 -5.19 -4.91
N ILE A 20 8.82 -4.16 -5.77
CA ILE A 20 7.67 -3.65 -6.49
C ILE A 20 7.81 -4.15 -7.92
N HIS A 21 6.94 -5.08 -8.32
CA HIS A 21 6.94 -5.68 -9.66
C HIS A 21 6.14 -4.83 -10.66
N CYS A 22 5.19 -4.02 -10.19
CA CYS A 22 4.47 -3.05 -11.00
C CYS A 22 5.33 -1.83 -11.36
N ASP A 23 5.58 -1.64 -12.66
CA ASP A 23 6.39 -0.52 -13.17
C ASP A 23 5.72 0.85 -12.95
N GLU A 24 4.40 0.92 -12.99
CA GLU A 24 3.63 2.15 -12.73
C GLU A 24 3.72 2.56 -11.25
N CYS A 25 3.57 1.62 -10.31
CA CYS A 25 3.81 1.89 -8.89
C CYS A 25 5.26 2.36 -8.63
N ARG A 26 6.24 1.71 -9.28
CA ARG A 26 7.65 2.11 -9.15
C ARG A 26 7.89 3.52 -9.67
N SER A 27 7.23 3.88 -10.76
CA SER A 27 7.29 5.22 -11.35
C SER A 27 6.60 6.24 -10.44
N ALA A 28 5.39 5.97 -9.96
CA ALA A 28 4.64 6.83 -9.04
C ALA A 28 5.42 7.17 -7.76
N ILE A 29 6.15 6.21 -7.20
CA ILE A 29 6.97 6.41 -5.98
C ILE A 29 8.25 7.21 -6.27
N ARG A 30 8.82 7.08 -7.48
CA ARG A 30 10.05 7.78 -7.89
C ARG A 30 9.78 9.20 -8.42
N SER A 31 8.61 9.43 -8.99
CA SER A 31 8.16 10.73 -9.49
C SER A 31 8.09 11.76 -8.36
N ASP A 32 8.23 13.04 -8.72
CA ASP A 32 8.15 14.13 -7.74
C ASP A 32 6.86 14.00 -6.92
N ARG A 33 7.03 14.01 -5.59
CA ARG A 33 6.02 13.64 -4.59
C ARG A 33 4.75 14.48 -4.63
N GLN A 34 4.66 15.51 -5.46
CA GLN A 34 3.49 16.37 -5.52
C GLN A 34 2.47 15.95 -6.59
N GLN A 35 2.88 15.26 -7.65
CA GLN A 35 2.01 14.94 -8.79
C GLN A 35 1.40 13.53 -8.73
N ALA A 36 2.05 12.59 -8.03
CA ALA A 36 1.58 11.20 -7.92
C ALA A 36 0.78 10.90 -6.64
N VAL A 37 0.26 11.94 -5.96
CA VAL A 37 -0.48 11.78 -4.70
C VAL A 37 -1.97 11.70 -4.99
N SER A 38 -2.53 10.52 -4.75
CA SER A 38 -3.98 10.32 -4.66
C SER A 38 -4.41 10.41 -3.20
N PHE A 39 -5.70 10.68 -2.95
CA PHE A 39 -6.24 10.70 -1.59
C PHE A 39 -7.26 9.59 -1.43
N LEU A 40 -7.03 8.74 -0.44
CA LEU A 40 -7.96 7.69 -0.04
C LEU A 40 -8.88 8.24 1.04
N LEU A 41 -10.19 8.17 0.80
CA LEU A 41 -11.23 8.35 1.79
C LEU A 41 -11.58 6.99 2.39
N LEU A 42 -11.39 6.84 3.68
CA LEU A 42 -11.68 5.61 4.41
C LEU A 42 -12.50 5.94 5.66
N ASP A 43 -13.82 5.82 5.54
CA ASP A 43 -14.80 6.31 6.50
C ASP A 43 -14.62 7.83 6.75
N GLN A 44 -14.06 8.22 7.90
CA GLN A 44 -13.80 9.62 8.26
C GLN A 44 -12.35 10.05 8.00
N LEU A 45 -11.53 9.14 7.48
CA LEU A 45 -10.11 9.39 7.25
C LEU A 45 -9.88 9.84 5.82
N THR A 46 -9.12 10.91 5.64
CA THR A 46 -8.64 11.36 4.33
C THR A 46 -7.13 11.30 4.29
N ILE A 47 -6.60 10.30 3.59
CA ILE A 47 -5.18 9.95 3.69
C ILE A 47 -4.51 10.07 2.32
N PRO A 48 -3.45 10.89 2.21
CA PRO A 48 -2.65 10.92 0.99
C PRO A 48 -1.88 9.61 0.82
N VAL A 49 -1.91 9.06 -0.38
CA VAL A 49 -1.32 7.77 -0.73
C VAL A 49 -0.54 7.88 -2.06
N LEU A 50 0.51 7.07 -2.20
CA LEU A 50 1.26 6.91 -3.44
C LEU A 50 1.11 5.47 -3.93
N SER A 51 0.61 5.31 -5.15
CA SER A 51 0.45 4.04 -5.88
C SER A 51 0.01 4.36 -7.30
N CYS A 52 0.00 3.39 -8.21
CA CYS A 52 -0.76 3.53 -9.47
C CYS A 52 -2.27 3.37 -9.21
N ASP A 53 -3.07 3.80 -10.17
CA ASP A 53 -4.54 3.81 -10.07
C ASP A 53 -5.12 2.39 -9.88
N ASP A 54 -4.61 1.39 -10.61
CA ASP A 54 -5.09 0.00 -10.50
C ASP A 54 -4.96 -0.55 -9.07
N HIS A 55 -3.77 -0.40 -8.47
CA HIS A 55 -3.52 -0.90 -7.11
C HIS A 55 -4.22 -0.03 -6.06
N LEU A 56 -4.48 1.26 -6.34
CA LEU A 56 -5.33 2.10 -5.48
C LEU A 56 -6.77 1.61 -5.48
N GLU A 57 -7.36 1.36 -6.65
CA GLU A 57 -8.72 0.85 -6.78
C GLU A 57 -8.87 -0.51 -6.11
N ARG A 58 -7.86 -1.38 -6.28
CA ARG A 58 -7.83 -2.67 -5.60
C ARG A 58 -7.78 -2.52 -4.09
N PHE A 59 -6.97 -1.59 -3.58
CA PHE A 59 -6.90 -1.28 -2.16
C PHE A 59 -8.23 -0.79 -1.60
N ALA A 60 -8.85 0.19 -2.27
CA ALA A 60 -10.13 0.75 -1.89
C ALA A 60 -11.22 -0.33 -1.88
N SER A 61 -11.25 -1.19 -2.90
CA SER A 61 -12.18 -2.31 -3.00
C SER A 61 -12.03 -3.30 -1.83
N ILE A 62 -10.80 -3.60 -1.42
CA ILE A 62 -10.53 -4.51 -0.29
C ILE A 62 -10.96 -3.87 1.02
N CYS A 63 -10.60 -2.60 1.26
CA CYS A 63 -10.99 -1.90 2.48
C CYS A 63 -12.50 -1.69 2.57
N GLY A 64 -13.17 -1.50 1.43
CA GLY A 64 -14.62 -1.36 1.31
C GLY A 64 -15.40 -2.59 1.78
N LEU A 65 -14.78 -3.78 1.85
CA LEU A 65 -15.42 -4.98 2.43
C LEU A 65 -15.66 -4.85 3.94
N THR A 66 -14.96 -3.93 4.60
CA THR A 66 -14.96 -3.76 6.07
C THR A 66 -15.22 -2.34 6.53
N SER A 67 -15.41 -1.41 5.58
CA SER A 67 -15.74 -0.02 5.88
C SER A 67 -17.24 0.10 6.11
N GLU A 68 -17.64 0.89 7.11
CA GLU A 68 -19.06 1.11 7.43
C GLU A 68 -19.67 2.21 6.56
N SER A 69 -18.86 3.08 5.98
CA SER A 69 -19.31 4.24 5.21
C SER A 69 -18.76 4.28 3.79
N THR A 70 -17.48 4.65 3.61
CA THR A 70 -16.92 4.91 2.27
C THR A 70 -15.45 4.47 2.17
N ALA A 71 -15.11 3.86 1.05
CA ALA A 71 -13.75 3.54 0.64
C ALA A 71 -13.53 4.09 -0.77
N ASP A 72 -13.39 5.42 -0.87
CA ASP A 72 -13.36 6.14 -2.15
C ASP A 72 -11.99 6.75 -2.45
N LEU A 73 -11.70 6.90 -3.73
CA LEU A 73 -10.48 7.57 -4.21
C LEU A 73 -10.82 8.96 -4.73
N LEU A 74 -10.08 9.95 -4.25
CA LEU A 74 -10.13 11.30 -4.78
C LEU A 74 -8.89 11.57 -5.64
N ASN A 75 -9.15 11.90 -6.90
CA ASN A 75 -8.15 12.36 -7.86
C ASN A 75 -7.85 13.86 -7.73
N HIS A 76 -8.40 14.51 -6.71
CA HIS A 76 -8.20 15.93 -6.42
C HIS A 76 -7.89 16.13 -4.94
N ARG A 77 -7.26 17.27 -4.62
CA ARG A 77 -7.01 17.62 -3.23
C ARG A 77 -8.34 17.92 -2.53
N PRO A 78 -8.63 17.29 -1.39
CA PRO A 78 -9.84 17.56 -0.63
C PRO A 78 -9.89 19.02 -0.17
N ALA A 79 -11.07 19.64 -0.28
CA ALA A 79 -11.31 20.99 0.23
C ALA A 79 -11.16 20.99 1.76
N GLY A 80 -10.13 21.67 2.27
CA GLY A 80 -9.75 21.64 3.70
C GLY A 80 -8.36 21.05 3.97
N GLY A 81 -7.74 20.41 2.98
CA GLY A 81 -6.41 19.82 3.11
C GLY A 81 -6.38 18.56 3.97
N ILE A 82 -5.18 18.10 4.32
CA ILE A 82 -5.01 16.89 5.14
C ILE A 82 -5.22 17.28 6.60
N CYS A 83 -6.33 16.84 7.21
CA CYS A 83 -6.82 17.32 8.51
C CYS A 83 -6.04 16.85 9.74
N CYS A 84 -5.04 15.97 9.59
CA CYS A 84 -4.27 15.53 10.76
C CYS A 84 -3.13 16.51 11.07
N PRO A 85 -3.04 17.06 12.30
CA PRO A 85 -1.93 17.93 12.72
C PRO A 85 -0.58 17.21 12.60
N SER A 86 -0.54 15.89 12.80
CA SER A 86 0.64 15.05 12.56
C SER A 86 0.90 14.76 11.08
N CYS A 87 -0.13 14.76 10.20
CA CYS A 87 0.09 14.64 8.75
C CYS A 87 0.68 15.92 8.13
N ARG A 88 0.48 17.10 8.74
CA ARG A 88 1.28 18.30 8.41
C ARG A 88 2.77 18.12 8.74
N LEU A 89 3.09 17.23 9.69
CA LEU A 89 4.46 16.86 10.09
C LEU A 89 4.94 15.53 9.45
N ALA A 90 4.10 14.84 8.66
CA ALA A 90 4.46 13.61 7.95
C ALA A 90 5.68 13.73 7.01
N PRO A 91 6.05 14.91 6.45
CA PRO A 91 7.32 15.04 5.75
C PRO A 91 8.55 14.63 6.58
N TYR A 92 8.44 14.65 7.92
CA TYR A 92 9.52 14.36 8.86
C TYR A 92 9.49 12.95 9.48
N ASN A 93 8.49 12.12 9.18
CA ASN A 93 8.45 10.73 9.65
C ASN A 93 9.16 9.80 8.66
N SER A 94 10.26 9.18 9.10
CA SER A 94 11.17 8.36 8.28
C SER A 94 10.66 6.93 8.05
N SER A 95 9.76 6.41 8.88
CA SER A 95 9.12 5.12 8.72
C SER A 95 7.88 5.26 7.83
N ARG A 96 8.08 5.13 6.52
CA ARG A 96 6.99 4.99 5.54
C ARG A 96 6.68 3.51 5.37
N PRO A 97 5.58 2.99 5.94
CA PRO A 97 5.20 1.62 5.71
C PRO A 97 4.89 1.44 4.22
N VAL A 98 5.33 0.33 3.68
CA VAL A 98 5.12 -0.08 2.30
C VAL A 98 4.11 -1.21 2.36
N ILE A 99 2.89 -0.97 1.85
CA ILE A 99 1.82 -1.95 1.88
C ILE A 99 1.81 -2.67 0.53
N PRO A 100 2.20 -3.95 0.45
CA PRO A 100 2.15 -4.70 -0.80
C PRO A 100 0.70 -5.00 -1.18
N ILE A 101 0.37 -4.82 -2.45
CA ILE A 101 -0.94 -5.13 -3.02
C ILE A 101 -0.69 -5.95 -4.28
N GLU A 102 -0.86 -7.27 -4.18
CA GLU A 102 -0.59 -8.18 -5.29
C GLU A 102 0.86 -7.99 -5.82
N ASP A 103 1.04 -7.50 -7.04
CA ASP A 103 2.33 -7.18 -7.66
C ASP A 103 2.76 -5.70 -7.50
N GLY A 104 1.86 -4.87 -6.96
CA GLY A 104 2.05 -3.45 -6.70
C GLY A 104 2.16 -3.09 -5.23
N VAL A 105 2.02 -1.80 -4.97
CA VAL A 105 2.31 -1.25 -3.65
C VAL A 105 1.56 0.05 -3.40
N LEU A 106 1.21 0.27 -2.14
CA LEU A 106 0.66 1.51 -1.64
C LEU A 106 1.51 2.05 -0.48
N VAL A 107 1.83 3.34 -0.56
CA VAL A 107 2.58 4.04 0.48
C VAL A 107 1.69 5.13 1.09
N PRO A 108 1.15 4.92 2.31
CA PRO A 108 0.36 5.94 2.97
C PRO A 108 1.26 7.02 3.56
N MET A 109 0.98 8.28 3.25
CA MET A 109 1.67 9.44 3.78
C MET A 109 0.91 10.02 4.98
N ALA A 110 0.65 9.17 5.98
CA ALA A 110 -0.03 9.55 7.21
C ALA A 110 0.90 9.47 8.43
N CYS A 111 0.41 9.91 9.60
CA CYS A 111 1.10 9.64 10.86
C CYS A 111 0.99 8.15 11.26
N PRO A 112 1.84 7.64 12.17
CA PRO A 112 1.88 6.21 12.53
C PRO A 112 0.54 5.61 12.97
N GLU A 113 -0.31 6.41 13.64
CA GLU A 113 -1.65 6.00 14.07
C GLU A 113 -2.55 5.69 12.86
N HIS A 114 -2.70 6.67 11.96
CA HIS A 114 -3.48 6.50 10.73
C HIS A 114 -2.88 5.46 9.78
N GLN A 115 -1.54 5.33 9.74
CA GLN A 115 -0.88 4.27 8.99
C GLN A 115 -1.32 2.89 9.52
N SER A 116 -1.28 2.71 10.85
CA SER A 116 -1.67 1.45 11.49
C SER A 116 -3.14 1.14 11.24
N GLU A 117 -4.01 2.16 11.31
CA GLU A 117 -5.43 2.00 11.04
C GLU A 117 -5.70 1.55 9.59
N ILE A 118 -5.07 2.19 8.59
CA ILE A 118 -5.18 1.76 7.19
C ILE A 118 -4.71 0.31 7.01
N VAL A 119 -3.53 -0.02 7.55
CA VAL A 119 -2.97 -1.38 7.42
C VAL A 119 -3.91 -2.40 8.04
N GLN A 120 -4.46 -2.10 9.22
CA GLN A 120 -5.40 -2.97 9.90
C GLN A 120 -6.70 -3.15 9.10
N ARG A 121 -7.27 -2.08 8.53
CA ARG A 121 -8.48 -2.18 7.70
C ARG A 121 -8.21 -3.02 6.44
N PHE A 122 -7.07 -2.82 5.79
CA PHE A 122 -6.69 -3.62 4.63
C PHE A 122 -6.56 -5.10 4.96
N HIS A 123 -5.85 -5.46 6.04
CA HIS A 123 -5.71 -6.85 6.46
C HIS A 123 -7.05 -7.48 6.83
N THR A 124 -7.92 -6.73 7.52
CA THR A 124 -9.28 -7.20 7.84
C THR A 124 -10.08 -7.43 6.55
N GLY A 125 -9.99 -6.51 5.58
CA GLY A 125 -10.61 -6.66 4.27
C GLY A 125 -10.11 -7.88 3.50
N LEU A 126 -8.81 -8.17 3.53
CA LEU A 126 -8.23 -9.38 2.93
C LEU A 126 -8.79 -10.65 3.58
N GLN A 127 -8.89 -10.68 4.92
CA GLN A 127 -9.48 -11.81 5.64
C GLN A 127 -10.95 -12.01 5.25
N THR A 128 -11.73 -10.93 5.19
CA THR A 128 -13.14 -10.97 4.75
C THR A 128 -13.25 -11.48 3.32
N GLN A 129 -12.42 -11.02 2.39
CA GLN A 129 -12.40 -11.51 1.01
C GLN A 129 -12.09 -13.02 0.93
N GLN A 130 -11.14 -13.50 1.72
CA GLN A 130 -10.80 -14.92 1.80
C GLN A 130 -11.95 -15.77 2.37
N GLN A 131 -12.66 -15.27 3.39
CA GLN A 131 -13.83 -15.95 3.96
C GLN A 131 -15.00 -16.01 2.97
N LEU A 132 -15.28 -14.91 2.26
CA LEU A 132 -16.32 -14.86 1.23
C LEU A 132 -16.01 -15.81 0.08
N SER A 133 -14.78 -15.77 -0.45
CA SER A 133 -14.36 -16.67 -1.54
C SER A 133 -14.36 -18.14 -1.15
N THR A 134 -13.98 -18.47 0.09
CA THR A 134 -14.07 -19.84 0.62
C THR A 134 -15.53 -20.29 0.74
N SER A 135 -16.42 -19.44 1.24
CA SER A 135 -17.86 -19.73 1.39
C SER A 135 -18.57 -19.92 0.04
N LEU A 136 -18.19 -19.15 -0.98
CA LEU A 136 -18.68 -19.31 -2.36
C LEU A 136 -18.21 -20.63 -2.98
N ARG A 137 -16.98 -21.06 -2.70
CA ARG A 137 -16.46 -22.35 -3.18
C ARG A 137 -17.15 -23.55 -2.51
N THR A 138 -17.43 -23.48 -1.21
CA THR A 138 -18.12 -24.57 -0.50
C THR A 138 -19.58 -24.71 -0.92
N THR A 139 -20.29 -23.60 -1.17
CA THR A 139 -21.67 -23.63 -1.69
C THR A 139 -21.74 -24.15 -3.13
N THR A 140 -20.76 -23.82 -3.97
CA THR A 140 -20.67 -24.34 -5.36
C THR A 140 -20.39 -25.84 -5.38
N ASN A 141 -19.57 -26.37 -4.47
CA ASN A 141 -19.27 -27.80 -4.36
C ASN A 141 -20.37 -28.62 -3.65
N GLY A 142 -21.30 -27.99 -2.93
CA GLY A 142 -22.39 -28.65 -2.22
C GLY A 142 -23.69 -28.84 -3.01
N SER A 143 -23.72 -28.46 -4.30
CA SER A 143 -24.92 -28.48 -5.15
C SER A 143 -24.92 -29.59 -6.22
N LEU A 144 -24.22 -30.71 -5.97
CA LEU A 144 -24.20 -31.89 -6.85
C LEU A 144 -24.88 -33.09 -6.18
#